data_AF-A0A849G8S9-F1
#
_entry.id   AF-A0A849G8S9-F1
#
_cell.length_a   1.000
_cell.length_b   1.000
_cell.length_c   1.000
_cell.angle_alpha   90.00
_cell.angle_beta   90.00
_cell.angle_gamma   90.00
#
_symmetry.space_group_name_H-M   'P 1'
#
loop_
_entity.id
_entity.type
_entity.pdbx_description
1 polymer ?
#
loop_
_entity_poly.entity_id
_entity_poly.type
_entity_poly.pdbx_seq_one_letter_code
_entity_poly.pdbx_strand_id
1 'polypeptide(L)'
;MRAVLTRLWRVRKALILYAGLLLMGLYLGDLLRDIVIPEVRPMNEPMMHRLISLTLILFVVTAALPFVPGAEIGLALLMVFGGKAAAVVYLSMIGALTLSFSVARVVPLSMLSSGLSWLG
;
A
#
# COMPACT_ATOMS: atom_id res chain seq x y z
N MET A 1 -22.15 -9.28 -28.13
CA MET A 1 -22.47 -9.24 -26.68
C MET A 1 -22.13 -10.52 -25.93
N ARG A 2 -22.50 -11.74 -26.39
CA ARG A 2 -22.21 -13.01 -25.69
C ARG A 2 -20.72 -13.28 -25.40
N ALA A 3 -19.82 -12.91 -26.32
CA ALA A 3 -18.37 -13.12 -26.16
C ALA A 3 -17.73 -12.24 -25.06
N VAL A 4 -18.29 -11.05 -24.80
CA VAL A 4 -17.82 -10.16 -23.72
C VAL A 4 -18.26 -10.71 -22.37
N LEU A 5 -19.49 -11.23 -22.31
CA LEU A 5 -20.07 -11.81 -21.10
C LEU A 5 -19.30 -13.04 -20.60
N THR A 6 -18.90 -13.93 -21.52
CA THR A 6 -18.09 -15.11 -21.19
C THR A 6 -16.67 -14.77 -20.75
N ARG A 7 -16.08 -13.70 -21.33
CA ARG A 7 -14.78 -13.18 -20.89
C ARG A 7 -14.86 -12.60 -19.48
N LEU A 8 -15.87 -11.77 -19.19
CA LEU A 8 -16.09 -11.20 -17.86
C LEU A 8 -16.28 -12.28 -16.80
N TRP A 9 -17.00 -13.35 -17.14
CA TRP A 9 -17.26 -14.45 -16.21
C TRP A 9 -16.02 -15.27 -15.88
N ARG A 10 -15.00 -15.26 -16.75
CA ARG A 10 -13.70 -15.91 -16.50
C ARG A 10 -12.84 -15.08 -15.54
N VAL A 11 -12.77 -13.75 -15.73
CA VAL A 11 -11.99 -12.84 -14.87
C VAL A 11 -12.70 -12.42 -13.57
N ARG A 12 -13.94 -12.86 -13.32
CA ARG A 12 -14.72 -12.45 -12.14
C ARG A 12 -13.99 -12.64 -10.82
N LYS A 13 -13.21 -13.72 -10.67
CA LYS A 13 -12.49 -14.01 -9.43
C LYS A 13 -11.37 -12.98 -9.19
N ALA A 14 -10.62 -12.65 -10.23
CA ALA A 14 -9.61 -11.60 -10.19
C ALA A 14 -10.23 -10.22 -9.90
N LEU A 15 -11.39 -9.93 -10.50
CA LEU A 15 -12.13 -8.69 -10.22
C LEU A 15 -12.61 -8.62 -8.77
N ILE A 16 -13.14 -9.72 -8.21
CA ILE A 16 -13.58 -9.80 -6.82
C ILE A 16 -12.38 -9.63 -5.87
N LEU A 17 -11.25 -10.31 -6.16
CA LEU A 17 -10.03 -10.16 -5.37
C LEU A 17 -9.55 -8.71 -5.36
N TYR A 18 -9.49 -8.08 -6.54
CA TYR A 18 -9.06 -6.69 -6.69
C TYR A 18 -9.99 -5.72 -5.94
N ALA A 19 -11.31 -5.86 -6.13
CA ALA A 19 -12.30 -5.07 -5.41
C ALA A 19 -12.18 -5.28 -3.89
N GLY A 20 -11.99 -6.51 -3.43
CA GLY A 20 -11.76 -6.83 -2.02
C GLY A 20 -10.51 -6.15 -1.46
N LEU A 21 -9.42 -6.11 -2.23
CA LEU A 21 -8.16 -5.48 -1.82
C LEU A 21 -8.31 -3.96 -1.70
N LEU A 22 -9.04 -3.33 -2.63
CA LEU A 22 -9.37 -1.90 -2.55
C LEU A 22 -10.26 -1.58 -1.36
N LEU A 23 -11.35 -2.34 -1.16
CA LEU A 23 -12.27 -2.14 -0.04
C LEU A 23 -11.57 -2.34 1.31
N MET A 24 -10.71 -3.36 1.40
CA MET A 24 -9.89 -3.61 2.59
C MET A 24 -8.94 -2.43 2.85
N GLY A 25 -8.28 -1.89 1.82
CA GLY A 25 -7.42 -0.72 1.96
C GLY A 25 -8.18 0.52 2.44
N LEU A 26 -9.36 0.78 1.90
CA LEU A 26 -10.23 1.89 2.32
C LEU A 26 -10.67 1.73 3.78
N TYR A 27 -11.16 0.55 4.15
CA TYR A 27 -11.62 0.26 5.51
C TYR A 27 -10.49 0.35 6.55
N LEU A 28 -9.31 -0.20 6.22
CA LEU A 28 -8.13 -0.09 7.08
C LEU A 28 -7.66 1.37 7.20
N GLY A 29 -7.74 2.15 6.14
CA GLY A 29 -7.44 3.58 6.15
C GLY A 29 -8.35 4.34 7.11
N ASP A 30 -9.65 4.10 7.06
CA ASP A 30 -10.62 4.72 7.97
C ASP A 30 -10.40 4.28 9.43
N LEU A 31 -10.16 2.99 9.67
CA LEU A 31 -9.85 2.48 11.02
C LEU A 31 -8.59 3.12 11.60
N LEU A 32 -7.53 3.26 10.78
CA LEU A 32 -6.28 3.90 11.20
C LEU A 32 -6.50 5.39 11.48
N ARG A 33 -7.33 6.07 10.68
CA ARG A 33 -7.68 7.47 10.88
C ARG A 33 -8.31 7.70 12.25
N ASP A 34 -9.25 6.84 12.64
CA ASP A 34 -9.94 6.96 13.94
C ASP A 34 -9.00 6.70 15.13
N ILE A 35 -7.97 5.86 14.94
CA ILE A 35 -6.97 5.55 15.98
C ILE A 35 -5.88 6.63 16.07
N VAL A 36 -5.52 7.26 14.95
CA VAL A 36 -4.39 8.21 14.86
C VAL A 36 -4.80 9.67 15.07
N ILE A 37 -6.07 10.03 14.81
CA ILE A 37 -6.62 11.36 15.06
C ILE A 37 -7.56 11.45 16.29
N PRO A 38 -7.26 10.88 17.48
CA PRO A 38 -7.80 11.42 18.71
C PRO A 38 -7.20 12.82 18.89
N GLU A 39 -8.06 13.83 19.06
CA GLU A 39 -7.75 15.24 19.33
C GLU A 39 -6.29 15.50 19.72
N VAL A 40 -5.58 16.31 18.93
CA VAL A 40 -4.21 16.78 19.18
C VAL A 40 -4.18 17.62 20.46
N ARG A 41 -4.29 16.93 21.60
CA ARG A 41 -3.89 17.41 22.92
C ARG A 41 -2.35 17.51 22.90
N PRO A 42 -1.72 18.23 23.84
CA PRO A 42 -0.26 18.30 23.89
C PRO A 42 0.26 16.90 24.18
N MET A 43 0.55 16.16 23.12
CA MET A 43 0.98 14.77 23.14
C MET A 43 2.45 14.78 23.55
N ASN A 44 2.83 13.95 24.52
CA ASN A 44 4.22 13.79 24.93
C ASN A 44 5.13 13.58 23.70
N GLU A 45 6.22 14.34 23.61
CA GLU A 45 7.30 14.25 22.60
C GLU A 45 7.64 12.81 22.13
N PRO A 46 7.83 11.81 23.03
CA PRO A 46 8.13 10.44 22.62
C PRO A 46 6.99 9.73 21.85
N MET A 47 5.73 10.09 22.11
CA MET A 47 4.58 9.50 21.41
C MET A 47 4.51 9.99 19.96
N MET A 48 4.81 11.27 19.74
CA MET A 48 4.84 11.88 18.42
C MET A 48 5.92 11.27 17.52
N HIS A 49 7.12 11.04 18.07
CA HIS A 49 8.18 10.34 17.35
C HIS A 49 7.74 8.92 16.92
N ARG A 50 7.08 8.16 17.82
CA ARG A 50 6.57 6.83 17.49
C ARG A 50 5.52 6.85 16.39
N LEU A 51 4.59 7.80 16.43
CA LEU A 51 3.55 7.94 15.40
C LEU A 51 4.15 8.27 14.03
N ILE A 52 5.13 9.18 14.00
CA ILE A 52 5.83 9.54 12.76
C ILE A 52 6.59 8.32 12.21
N SER A 53 7.35 7.61 13.05
CA SER A 53 8.06 6.41 12.63
C SER A 53 7.11 5.32 12.11
N LEU A 54 5.99 5.09 12.81
CA LEU A 54 4.99 4.11 12.41
C LEU A 54 4.37 4.47 11.05
N THR A 55 4.00 5.74 10.86
CA THR A 55 3.42 6.23 9.60
C THR A 55 4.42 6.10 8.45
N LEU A 56 5.70 6.35 8.71
CA LEU A 56 6.76 6.18 7.70
C LEU A 56 6.94 4.71 7.32
N ILE A 57 6.94 3.79 8.29
CA ILE A 57 6.99 2.35 8.02
C ILE A 57 5.76 1.92 7.19
N LEU A 58 4.57 2.37 7.57
CA LEU A 58 3.33 2.13 6.83
C LEU A 58 3.43 2.66 5.40
N PHE A 59 3.96 3.86 5.20
CA PHE A 59 4.18 4.42 3.87
C PHE A 59 5.11 3.52 3.03
N VAL A 60 6.23 3.07 3.59
CA VAL A 60 7.16 2.17 2.88
C VAL A 60 6.51 0.83 2.52
N VAL A 61 5.84 0.19 3.48
CA VAL A 61 5.20 -1.12 3.28
C VAL A 61 4.07 -1.02 2.26
N THR A 62 3.20 -0.01 2.38
CA THR A 62 2.09 0.18 1.45
C THR A 62 2.58 0.58 0.05
N ALA A 63 3.61 1.42 -0.07
CA ALA A 63 4.21 1.75 -1.36
C ALA A 63 4.90 0.57 -2.04
N ALA A 64 5.28 -0.48 -1.29
CA ALA A 64 5.81 -1.72 -1.84
C ALA A 64 4.72 -2.65 -2.38
N LEU A 65 3.44 -2.42 -2.03
CA LEU A 65 2.34 -3.23 -2.52
C LEU A 65 1.91 -2.78 -3.92
N PRO A 66 1.54 -3.72 -4.80
CA PRO A 66 0.96 -3.36 -6.09
C PRO A 66 -0.36 -2.63 -5.88
N PHE A 67 -0.71 -1.76 -6.84
CA PHE A 67 -1.96 -0.98 -6.88
C PHE A 67 -2.11 0.13 -5.85
N VAL A 68 -1.16 0.30 -4.92
CA VAL A 68 -1.09 1.51 -4.10
C VAL A 68 -0.40 2.61 -4.92
N PRO A 69 -1.00 3.81 -5.06
CA PRO A 69 -0.39 4.94 -5.76
C PRO A 69 0.72 5.58 -4.90
N GLY A 70 1.76 4.81 -4.57
CA GLY A 70 2.81 5.20 -3.62
C GLY A 70 3.66 6.37 -4.12
N ALA A 71 3.93 6.43 -5.42
CA ALA A 71 4.70 7.52 -6.03
C ALA A 71 3.93 8.84 -5.99
N GLU A 72 2.62 8.80 -6.24
CA GLU A 72 1.72 9.95 -6.16
C GLU A 72 1.60 10.46 -4.72
N ILE A 73 1.55 9.56 -3.73
CA ILE A 73 1.60 9.92 -2.31
C ILE A 73 2.95 10.59 -1.97
N GLY A 74 4.07 10.02 -2.41
CA GLY A 74 5.39 10.62 -2.23
C GLY A 74 5.49 12.01 -2.86
N LEU A 75 4.93 12.19 -4.06
CA LEU A 75 4.85 13.48 -4.73
C LEU A 75 3.96 14.47 -3.96
N ALA A 76 2.81 14.03 -3.43
CA ALA A 76 1.95 14.85 -2.59
C ALA A 76 2.68 15.34 -1.34
N LEU A 77 3.49 14.48 -0.69
CA LEU A 77 4.33 14.87 0.44
C LEU A 77 5.38 15.91 0.04
N LEU A 78 6.02 15.75 -1.11
CA LEU A 78 6.95 16.75 -1.65
C LEU A 78 6.26 18.08 -1.95
N MET A 79 5.03 18.06 -2.45
CA MET A 79 4.26 19.28 -2.73
C MET A 79 3.85 20.01 -1.44
N VAL A 80 3.50 19.27 -0.38
CA VAL A 80 3.07 19.85 0.90
C VAL A 80 4.25 20.32 1.75
N PHE A 81 5.30 19.51 1.87
CA PHE A 81 6.42 19.76 2.78
C PHE A 81 7.69 20.29 2.07
N GLY A 82 7.68 20.36 0.74
CA GLY A 82 8.80 20.83 -0.07
C GLY A 82 10.04 19.95 0.06
N GLY A 83 11.20 20.56 -0.16
CA GLY A 83 12.50 19.87 -0.11
C GLY A 83 12.82 19.21 1.23
N LYS A 84 12.18 19.62 2.34
CA LYS A 84 12.38 19.01 3.66
C LYS A 84 11.97 17.54 3.70
N ALA A 85 10.96 17.16 2.92
CA ALA A 85 10.52 15.78 2.82
C ALA A 85 11.33 14.97 1.79
N ALA A 86 12.19 15.60 0.98
CA ALA A 86 12.84 14.94 -0.15
C ALA A 86 13.69 13.74 0.24
N ALA A 87 14.53 13.89 1.26
CA ALA A 87 15.36 12.78 1.75
C ALA A 87 14.51 11.62 2.27
N VAL A 88 13.47 11.94 3.06
CA VAL A 88 12.57 10.93 3.63
C VAL A 88 11.81 10.19 2.55
N VAL A 89 11.18 10.91 1.61
CA VAL A 89 10.42 10.31 0.51
C VAL A 89 11.33 9.44 -0.36
N TYR A 90 12.53 9.92 -0.69
CA TYR A 90 13.49 9.17 -1.50
C TYR A 90 13.92 7.86 -0.82
N LEU A 91 14.30 7.93 0.46
CA LEU A 91 14.69 6.74 1.23
C LEU A 91 13.52 5.77 1.39
N SER A 92 12.30 6.28 1.60
CA SER A 92 11.10 5.46 1.68
C SER A 92 10.83 4.73 0.36
N MET A 93 10.99 5.38 -0.79
CA MET A 93 10.81 4.75 -2.09
C MET A 93 11.87 3.69 -2.39
N ILE A 94 13.15 3.96 -2.07
CA ILE A 94 14.20 2.94 -2.15
C ILE A 94 13.86 1.75 -1.25
N GLY A 95 13.42 2.01 -0.02
CA GLY A 95 13.00 0.98 0.93
C GLY A 95 11.87 0.13 0.37
N ALA A 96 10.85 0.76 -0.23
CA ALA A 96 9.71 0.07 -0.82
C ALA A 96 10.12 -0.81 -2.00
N LEU A 97 10.95 -0.29 -2.92
CA LEU A 97 11.47 -1.05 -4.06
C LEU A 97 12.35 -2.22 -3.61
N THR A 98 13.22 -1.99 -2.64
CA THR A 98 14.09 -3.03 -2.08
C THR A 98 13.26 -4.12 -1.42
N LEU A 99 12.26 -3.75 -0.61
CA LEU A 99 11.35 -4.69 0.03
C LEU A 99 10.58 -5.52 -1.01
N SER A 100 9.98 -4.86 -2.00
CA SER A 100 9.25 -5.53 -3.09
C SER A 100 10.16 -6.51 -3.85
N PHE A 101 11.38 -6.08 -4.19
CA PHE A 101 12.35 -6.93 -4.87
C PHE A 101 12.77 -8.14 -4.02
N SER A 102 13.09 -7.91 -2.74
CA SER A 102 13.48 -8.98 -1.82
C SER A 102 12.37 -10.01 -1.66
N VAL A 103 11.11 -9.58 -1.49
CA VAL A 103 9.97 -10.49 -1.42
C VAL A 103 9.82 -11.27 -2.73
N ALA A 104 9.87 -10.60 -3.89
CA ALA A 104 9.76 -11.26 -5.19
C ALA A 104 10.88 -12.29 -5.44
N ARG A 105 12.07 -12.09 -4.86
CA ARG A 105 13.19 -13.05 -4.96
C ARG A 105 13.03 -14.28 -4.08
N VAL A 106 12.33 -14.17 -2.95
CA VAL A 106 12.12 -15.27 -2.01
C VAL A 106 10.92 -16.13 -2.42
N VAL A 107 9.91 -15.54 -3.07
CA VAL A 107 8.70 -16.26 -3.48
C VAL A 107 8.97 -17.15 -4.70
N PRO A 108 8.87 -18.48 -4.58
CA PRO A 108 9.07 -19.39 -5.70
C PRO A 108 7.97 -19.24 -6.76
N LEU A 109 8.33 -19.36 -8.04
CA LEU A 109 7.38 -19.32 -9.15
C LEU A 109 6.28 -20.39 -9.04
N SER A 110 6.57 -21.54 -8.42
CA SER A 110 5.60 -22.61 -8.18
C SER A 110 4.51 -22.22 -7.18
N MET A 111 4.83 -21.43 -6.15
CA MET A 111 3.84 -20.88 -5.23
C MET A 111 2.97 -19.83 -5.93
N LEU A 112 3.59 -18.99 -6.75
CA LEU A 112 2.88 -17.96 -7.51
C LEU A 112 1.91 -18.58 -8.52
N SER A 113 2.36 -19.59 -9.28
CA SER A 113 1.53 -20.28 -10.28
C SER A 113 0.40 -21.07 -9.64
N SER A 114 0.66 -21.74 -8.51
CA SER A 114 -0.39 -22.45 -7.76
C SER A 114 -1.43 -21.46 -7.21
N GLY A 115 -0.99 -20.34 -6.64
CA GLY A 115 -1.88 -19.29 -6.14
C GLY A 115 -2.70 -18.61 -7.23
N LEU A 116 -2.09 -18.29 -8.38
CA LEU A 116 -2.80 -17.69 -9.52
C LEU A 116 -3.73 -18.67 -10.22
N SER A 117 -3.42 -19.97 -10.26
CA SER A 117 -4.30 -20.96 -10.90
C SER A 117 -5.69 -21.03 -10.24
N TRP A 118 -5.79 -20.68 -8.95
CA TRP A 118 -7.08 -20.54 -8.26
C TRP A 118 -7.95 -19.39 -8.80
N LEU A 119 -7.32 -18.33 -9.30
CA LEU A 119 -8.00 -17.16 -9.87
C LEU A 119 -8.61 -17.42 -11.26
N GLY A 120 -8.24 -18.53 -11.92
CA GLY A 120 -8.88 -19.03 -13.15
C GLY A 120 -8.07 -18.86 -14.41
#